data_AF-A0A7X8T0U8-F1
#
_entry.id   AF-A0A7X8T0U8-F1
#
_cell.length_a   1.000
_cell.length_b   1.000
_cell.length_c   1.000
_cell.angle_alpha   90.00
_cell.angle_beta   90.00
_cell.angle_gamma   90.00
#
_symmetry.space_group_name_H-M   'P 1'
#
loop_
_entity.id
_entity.type
_entity.pdbx_description
1 polymer ?
#
loop_
_entity_poly.entity_id
_entity_poly.type
_entity_poly.pdbx_seq_one_letter_code
_entity_poly.pdbx_strand_id
1 'polypeptide(L)'
;MESASAASGHTVANGITRWTLADLFSTYRYWALFGSIFILEMGMQGLTSVLPWIMRDHGNSYQSIGLFSISNSSGWAIGAFLAFVAAPRRGRPALVFPIIVLMILTIVILVVPNLWSQPIYLCLYGMAQGSVRGVIVLAAAIFLFAGRPDKIDFGCALTLLSSTMLTGIFGATGLSLLTEADPSGIYVILCFLAFLVAALALLLPLRQPSFEDEPRQRHNPLTPRERSPVTVALILLLAPLLVVAISIALYLLQEQAADAGAATIDALLFSIAAFVIAIAGLIYLAWWIYRIHGELAGAEKSQRLLTPLAALLIAILVPLGLPILLMTLGDLLNDRGRKRRGTKLVSIVWLAIWTLLMPPIAIALIQNAANKSYQADQAAA
;
A
#
# COMPACT_ATOMS: atom_id res chain seq x y z
N MET A 1 51.27 -8.09 5.05
CA MET A 1 50.31 -9.19 5.31
C MET A 1 49.85 -8.98 6.74
N GLU A 2 48.65 -8.55 7.09
CA GLU A 2 47.33 -8.64 6.48
C GLU A 2 46.66 -7.26 6.37
N SER A 3 46.07 -6.99 5.22
CA SER A 3 45.20 -5.83 4.99
C SER A 3 43.76 -6.20 5.34
N ALA A 4 43.23 -5.64 6.42
CA ALA A 4 41.83 -5.73 6.78
C ALA A 4 40.98 -5.00 5.72
N SER A 5 40.18 -5.79 4.99
CA SER A 5 39.14 -5.33 4.07
C SER A 5 37.99 -4.74 4.88
N ALA A 6 37.84 -3.41 4.82
CA ALA A 6 36.72 -2.69 5.39
C ALA A 6 35.45 -2.93 4.55
N ALA A 7 34.70 -3.97 4.88
CA ALA A 7 33.33 -4.11 4.47
C ALA A 7 32.50 -3.04 5.19
N SER A 8 31.98 -2.06 4.45
CA SER A 8 31.09 -1.03 4.97
C SER A 8 29.70 -1.60 5.29
N GLY A 9 29.62 -2.38 6.37
CA GLY A 9 28.40 -2.55 7.15
C GLY A 9 28.37 -1.46 8.21
N HIS A 10 27.23 -0.82 8.42
CA HIS A 10 27.02 -0.01 9.63
C HIS A 10 26.92 -0.94 10.84
N THR A 11 28.03 -1.56 11.24
CA THR A 11 28.19 -2.17 12.55
C THR A 11 28.42 -1.04 13.55
N VAL A 12 27.36 -0.60 14.22
CA VAL A 12 27.50 0.13 15.47
C VAL A 12 28.08 -0.85 16.50
N ALA A 13 29.04 -0.38 17.29
CA ALA A 13 29.96 -1.12 18.17
C ALA A 13 29.34 -2.02 19.29
N ASN A 14 28.06 -2.41 19.21
CA ASN A 14 27.35 -3.17 20.25
C ASN A 14 26.66 -4.47 19.79
N GLY A 15 26.92 -4.99 18.59
CA GLY A 15 26.38 -6.29 18.16
C GLY A 15 24.84 -6.36 18.04
N ILE A 16 24.14 -5.22 18.07
CA ILE A 16 22.68 -5.15 17.89
C ILE A 16 22.39 -4.83 16.44
N THR A 17 21.96 -5.85 15.69
CA THR A 17 21.53 -5.74 14.29
C THR A 17 20.22 -4.95 14.23
N ARG A 18 20.17 -3.87 13.43
CA ARG A 18 18.96 -3.04 13.23
C ARG A 18 18.29 -3.37 11.91
N TRP A 19 16.95 -3.37 11.90
CA TRP A 19 16.19 -3.51 10.66
C TRP A 19 16.20 -2.19 9.88
N THR A 20 16.56 -2.25 8.60
CA THR A 20 16.39 -1.13 7.68
C THR A 20 15.00 -1.14 7.04
N LEU A 21 14.64 -0.04 6.37
CA LEU A 21 13.42 0.05 5.57
C LEU A 21 13.32 -1.07 4.51
N ALA A 22 14.42 -1.33 3.82
CA ALA A 22 14.50 -2.39 2.83
C ALA A 22 14.29 -3.77 3.44
N ASP A 23 14.67 -3.90 4.71
CA ASP A 23 14.53 -5.13 5.45
C ASP A 23 13.08 -5.45 5.77
N LEU A 24 12.36 -4.46 6.28
CA LEU A 24 10.94 -4.58 6.58
C LEU A 24 10.15 -4.97 5.33
N PHE A 25 10.31 -4.22 4.24
CA PHE A 25 9.52 -4.39 3.02
C PHE A 25 9.84 -5.65 2.22
N SER A 26 10.94 -6.32 2.52
CA SER A 26 11.29 -7.57 1.83
C SER A 26 10.81 -8.81 2.58
N THR A 27 9.95 -8.65 3.60
CA THR A 27 9.39 -9.78 4.35
C THR A 27 7.91 -9.96 4.08
N TYR A 28 7.48 -11.22 4.06
CA TYR A 28 6.05 -11.56 4.07
C TYR A 28 5.34 -10.98 5.30
N ARG A 29 6.03 -10.88 6.46
CA ARG A 29 5.46 -10.32 7.70
C ARG A 29 4.91 -8.91 7.48
N TYR A 30 5.71 -8.03 6.87
CA TYR A 30 5.28 -6.68 6.55
C TYR A 30 4.09 -6.66 5.57
N TRP A 31 4.17 -7.43 4.48
CA TRP A 31 3.11 -7.42 3.45
C TRP A 31 1.80 -8.04 3.91
N ALA A 32 1.84 -9.04 4.79
CA ALA A 32 0.64 -9.59 5.40
C ALA A 32 -0.02 -8.58 6.35
N LEU A 33 0.77 -7.85 7.15
CA LEU A 33 0.25 -6.74 7.97
C LEU A 33 -0.34 -5.64 7.09
N PHE A 34 0.43 -5.14 6.11
CA PHE A 34 -0.01 -4.12 5.16
C PHE A 34 -1.31 -4.53 4.45
N GLY A 35 -1.33 -5.73 3.85
CA GLY A 35 -2.48 -6.23 3.09
C GLY A 35 -3.70 -6.44 3.97
N SER A 36 -3.52 -6.94 5.20
CA SER A 36 -4.64 -7.10 6.14
C SER A 36 -5.23 -5.75 6.55
N ILE A 37 -4.40 -4.75 6.85
CA ILE A 37 -4.86 -3.40 7.19
C ILE A 37 -5.57 -2.77 6.00
N PHE A 38 -4.98 -2.88 4.80
CA PHE A 38 -5.58 -2.37 3.57
C PHE A 38 -6.98 -2.94 3.32
N ILE A 39 -7.13 -4.26 3.35
CA ILE A 39 -8.41 -4.95 3.14
C ILE A 39 -9.43 -4.55 4.22
N LEU A 40 -9.00 -4.49 5.48
CA LEU A 40 -9.86 -4.11 6.59
C LEU A 40 -10.30 -2.65 6.47
N GLU A 41 -9.40 -1.73 6.14
CA GLU A 41 -9.76 -0.33 5.97
C GLU A 41 -10.71 -0.11 4.79
N MET A 42 -10.52 -0.83 3.66
CA MET A 42 -11.48 -0.81 2.56
C MET A 42 -12.88 -1.25 3.02
N GLY A 43 -12.96 -2.40 3.70
CA GLY A 43 -14.25 -2.91 4.19
C GLY A 43 -14.88 -2.00 5.25
N MET A 44 -14.10 -1.55 6.22
CA MET A 44 -14.61 -0.74 7.33
C MET A 44 -14.98 0.67 6.88
N GLN A 45 -14.19 1.32 6.03
CA GLN A 45 -14.56 2.64 5.50
C GLN A 45 -15.76 2.54 4.58
N GLY A 46 -15.81 1.52 3.72
CA GLY A 46 -16.97 1.27 2.88
C GLY A 46 -18.24 1.01 3.69
N LEU A 47 -18.15 0.21 4.76
CA LEU A 47 -19.28 -0.02 5.64
C LEU A 47 -19.68 1.26 6.35
N THR A 48 -18.76 1.96 7.01
CA THR A 48 -19.08 3.18 7.76
C THR A 48 -19.69 4.29 6.91
N SER A 49 -19.37 4.37 5.61
CA SER A 49 -19.99 5.36 4.72
C SER A 49 -21.47 5.08 4.40
N VAL A 50 -21.85 3.80 4.30
CA VAL A 50 -23.22 3.40 3.88
C VAL A 50 -24.09 2.92 5.04
N LEU A 51 -23.48 2.49 6.14
CA LEU A 51 -24.19 1.92 7.30
C LEU A 51 -25.25 2.86 7.88
N PRO A 52 -25.01 4.17 8.05
CA PRO A 52 -26.05 5.08 8.55
C PRO A 52 -27.30 5.11 7.66
N TRP A 53 -27.13 5.02 6.34
CA TRP A 53 -28.24 4.95 5.39
C TRP A 53 -29.03 3.65 5.57
N ILE A 54 -28.35 2.50 5.58
CA ILE A 54 -28.97 1.20 5.83
C ILE A 54 -29.74 1.23 7.17
N MET A 55 -29.12 1.76 8.23
CA MET A 55 -29.78 1.88 9.54
C MET A 55 -31.07 2.72 9.48
N ARG A 56 -31.08 3.82 8.71
CA ARG A 56 -32.28 4.66 8.55
C ARG A 56 -33.39 3.92 7.81
N ASP A 57 -33.05 3.17 6.77
CA ASP A 57 -34.04 2.39 6.00
C ASP A 57 -34.66 1.26 6.86
N HIS A 58 -33.89 0.72 7.81
CA HIS A 58 -34.39 -0.21 8.84
C HIS A 58 -35.11 0.49 10.02
N GLY A 59 -35.48 1.77 9.88
CA GLY A 59 -36.30 2.49 10.84
C GLY A 59 -35.58 3.03 12.07
N ASN A 60 -34.23 3.03 12.10
CA ASN A 60 -33.49 3.53 13.26
C ASN A 60 -33.61 5.05 13.40
N SER A 61 -33.70 5.51 14.66
CA SER A 61 -33.60 6.92 15.02
C SER A 61 -32.17 7.45 14.80
N TYR A 62 -32.05 8.77 14.62
CA TYR A 62 -30.75 9.44 14.58
C TYR A 62 -29.91 9.19 15.85
N GLN A 63 -30.56 9.01 17.00
CA GLN A 63 -29.88 8.68 18.26
C GLN A 63 -29.17 7.33 18.19
N SER A 64 -29.80 6.31 17.58
CA SER A 64 -29.21 4.98 17.44
C SER A 64 -28.00 4.97 16.49
N ILE A 65 -28.05 5.76 15.43
CA ILE A 65 -26.90 6.01 14.55
C ILE A 65 -25.79 6.76 15.29
N GLY A 66 -26.15 7.79 16.06
CA GLY A 66 -25.21 8.50 16.92
C GLY A 66 -24.52 7.58 17.93
N LEU A 67 -25.27 6.66 18.54
CA LEU A 67 -24.74 5.63 19.45
C LEU A 67 -23.74 4.73 18.76
N PHE A 68 -24.02 4.24 17.56
CA PHE A 68 -23.05 3.48 16.75
C PHE A 68 -21.76 4.28 16.54
N SER A 69 -21.86 5.54 16.09
CA SER A 69 -20.70 6.39 15.80
C SER A 69 -19.84 6.68 17.03
N ILE A 70 -20.45 7.02 18.16
CA ILE A 70 -19.74 7.24 19.44
C ILE A 70 -19.10 5.94 19.91
N SER A 71 -19.80 4.81 19.79
CA SER A 71 -19.29 3.51 20.20
C SER A 71 -18.11 3.07 19.33
N ASN A 72 -18.15 3.37 18.03
CA ASN A 72 -17.03 3.14 17.10
C ASN A 72 -15.79 3.96 17.49
N SER A 73 -15.95 5.25 17.77
CA SER A 73 -14.85 6.10 18.24
C SER A 73 -14.29 5.63 19.60
N SER A 74 -15.17 5.25 20.54
CA SER A 74 -14.76 4.73 21.85
C SER A 74 -14.07 3.38 21.73
N GLY A 75 -14.58 2.53 20.83
CA GLY A 75 -14.01 1.24 20.46
C GLY A 75 -12.57 1.38 19.98
N TRP A 76 -12.25 2.43 19.22
CA TRP A 76 -10.86 2.71 18.80
C TRP A 76 -9.92 2.87 19.99
N ALA A 77 -10.32 3.65 21.01
CA ALA A 77 -9.51 3.85 22.20
C ALA A 77 -9.31 2.55 22.99
N ILE A 78 -10.36 1.75 23.13
CA ILE A 78 -10.31 0.41 23.74
C ILE A 78 -9.34 -0.48 22.95
N GLY A 79 -9.45 -0.48 21.62
CA GLY A 79 -8.58 -1.26 20.75
C GLY A 79 -7.11 -0.85 20.86
N ALA A 80 -6.82 0.45 20.89
CA ALA A 80 -5.47 0.96 21.11
C ALA A 80 -4.91 0.49 22.47
N PHE A 81 -5.69 0.57 23.54
CA PHE A 81 -5.28 0.05 24.84
C PHE A 81 -4.99 -1.46 24.79
N LEU A 82 -5.87 -2.24 24.16
CA LEU A 82 -5.68 -3.68 23.97
C LEU A 82 -4.42 -4.00 23.18
N ALA A 83 -4.08 -3.22 22.15
CA ALA A 83 -2.84 -3.40 21.40
C ALA A 83 -1.61 -3.17 22.28
N PHE A 84 -1.56 -2.13 23.11
CA PHE A 84 -0.44 -1.91 24.05
C PHE A 84 -0.24 -3.09 25.02
N VAL A 85 -1.33 -3.68 25.51
CA VAL A 85 -1.25 -4.77 26.49
C VAL A 85 -0.95 -6.10 25.82
N ALA A 86 -1.61 -6.41 24.70
CA ALA A 86 -1.58 -7.74 24.10
C ALA A 86 -0.48 -7.89 23.03
N ALA A 87 -0.20 -6.87 22.22
CA ALA A 87 0.71 -7.00 21.09
C ALA A 87 2.15 -7.39 21.49
N PRO A 88 2.76 -6.80 22.54
CA PRO A 88 4.12 -7.17 22.95
C PRO A 88 4.25 -8.59 23.50
N ARG A 89 3.15 -9.17 24.03
CA ARG A 89 3.15 -10.47 24.71
C ARG A 89 2.64 -11.59 23.81
N ARG A 90 1.63 -11.31 23.01
CA ARG A 90 0.86 -12.24 22.19
C ARG A 90 0.44 -11.56 20.87
N GLY A 91 1.44 -11.21 20.06
CA GLY A 91 1.22 -10.41 18.84
C GLY A 91 0.16 -10.96 17.89
N ARG A 92 0.21 -12.26 17.55
CA ARG A 92 -0.77 -12.86 16.63
C ARG A 92 -2.19 -12.89 17.23
N PRO A 93 -2.42 -13.40 18.46
CA PRO A 93 -3.74 -13.32 19.09
C PRO A 93 -4.28 -11.90 19.22
N ALA A 94 -3.40 -10.91 19.50
CA ALA A 94 -3.80 -9.51 19.60
C ALA A 94 -4.45 -9.01 18.29
N LEU A 95 -3.94 -9.41 17.13
CA LEU A 95 -4.51 -9.04 15.84
C LEU A 95 -5.76 -9.86 15.48
N VAL A 96 -5.72 -11.17 15.69
CA VAL A 96 -6.74 -12.10 15.16
C VAL A 96 -8.04 -12.06 15.96
N PHE A 97 -7.96 -11.98 17.29
CA PHE A 97 -9.14 -12.10 18.15
C PHE A 97 -10.18 -10.98 17.94
N PRO A 98 -9.79 -9.68 17.89
CA PRO A 98 -10.74 -8.60 17.63
C PRO A 98 -11.47 -8.76 16.28
N ILE A 99 -10.75 -9.24 15.24
CA ILE A 99 -11.33 -9.48 13.92
C ILE A 99 -12.35 -10.62 13.97
N ILE A 100 -12.04 -11.71 14.69
CA ILE A 100 -12.99 -12.82 14.89
C ILE A 100 -14.25 -12.34 15.63
N VAL A 101 -14.11 -11.52 16.68
CA VAL A 101 -15.26 -10.97 17.40
C VAL A 101 -16.14 -10.15 16.47
N LEU A 102 -15.55 -9.25 15.69
CA LEU A 102 -16.28 -8.45 14.70
C LEU A 102 -16.94 -9.31 13.62
N MET A 103 -16.26 -10.37 13.18
CA MET A 103 -16.80 -11.34 12.22
C MET A 103 -18.01 -12.08 12.78
N ILE A 104 -17.96 -12.53 14.04
CA ILE A 104 -19.09 -13.19 14.70
C ILE A 104 -20.29 -12.24 14.78
N LEU A 105 -20.08 -10.99 15.19
CA LEU A 105 -21.16 -10.00 15.19
C LEU A 105 -21.72 -9.80 13.78
N THR A 106 -20.86 -9.66 12.78
CA THR A 106 -21.27 -9.51 11.37
C THR A 106 -22.06 -10.73 10.86
N ILE A 107 -21.78 -11.94 11.32
CA ILE A 107 -22.57 -13.13 10.98
C ILE A 107 -23.92 -13.11 11.72
N VAL A 108 -23.93 -12.70 12.98
CA VAL A 108 -25.14 -12.62 13.80
C VAL A 108 -26.18 -11.67 13.20
N ILE A 109 -25.76 -10.52 12.63
CA ILE A 109 -26.69 -9.60 11.96
C ILE A 109 -27.30 -10.18 10.67
N LEU A 110 -26.57 -11.04 9.96
CA LEU A 110 -27.09 -11.74 8.78
C LEU A 110 -28.14 -12.79 9.15
N VAL A 111 -27.92 -13.51 10.25
CA VAL A 111 -28.83 -14.57 10.73
C VAL A 111 -30.05 -14.00 11.44
N VAL A 112 -29.88 -12.88 12.14
CA VAL A 112 -30.94 -12.21 12.92
C VAL A 112 -31.09 -10.76 12.48
N PRO A 113 -31.76 -10.49 11.33
CA PRO A 113 -31.86 -9.13 10.76
C PRO A 113 -32.51 -8.11 11.70
N ASN A 114 -33.39 -8.56 12.61
CA ASN A 114 -34.02 -7.68 13.59
C ASN A 114 -33.02 -6.97 14.53
N LEU A 115 -31.77 -7.42 14.60
CA LEU A 115 -30.72 -6.74 15.36
C LEU A 115 -30.31 -5.39 14.74
N TRP A 116 -30.63 -5.14 13.48
CA TRP A 116 -30.43 -3.85 12.83
C TRP A 116 -31.13 -2.70 13.53
N SER A 117 -32.25 -2.96 14.19
CA SER A 117 -33.04 -1.95 14.91
C SER A 117 -32.73 -1.90 16.42
N GLN A 118 -31.77 -2.70 16.90
CA GLN A 118 -31.46 -2.82 18.33
C GLN A 118 -30.26 -1.93 18.71
N PRO A 119 -30.46 -0.84 19.49
CA PRO A 119 -29.39 0.12 19.79
C PRO A 119 -28.20 -0.49 20.56
N ILE A 120 -28.47 -1.47 21.44
CA ILE A 120 -27.43 -2.17 22.20
C ILE A 120 -26.53 -2.97 21.26
N TYR A 121 -27.13 -3.66 20.29
CA TYR A 121 -26.37 -4.42 19.30
C TYR A 121 -25.51 -3.50 18.44
N LEU A 122 -26.07 -2.39 17.96
CA LEU A 122 -25.34 -1.39 17.17
C LEU A 122 -24.19 -0.74 17.95
N CYS A 123 -24.37 -0.52 19.25
CA CYS A 123 -23.33 -0.06 20.16
C CYS A 123 -22.17 -1.07 20.24
N LEU A 124 -22.47 -2.35 20.49
CA LEU A 124 -21.46 -3.42 20.52
C LEU A 124 -20.76 -3.59 19.17
N TYR A 125 -21.51 -3.52 18.07
CA TYR A 125 -20.99 -3.62 16.72
C TYR A 125 -20.03 -2.48 16.39
N GLY A 126 -20.43 -1.24 16.67
CA GLY A 126 -19.57 -0.06 16.54
C GLY A 126 -18.31 -0.20 17.39
N MET A 127 -18.44 -0.57 18.66
CA MET A 127 -17.30 -0.75 19.56
C MET A 127 -16.32 -1.82 19.06
N ALA A 128 -16.80 -2.96 18.58
CA ALA A 128 -15.97 -4.01 18.00
C ALA A 128 -15.25 -3.54 16.73
N GLN A 129 -15.96 -2.84 15.83
CA GLN A 129 -15.38 -2.26 14.62
C GLN A 129 -14.27 -1.25 14.96
N GLY A 130 -14.55 -0.34 15.89
CA GLY A 130 -13.59 0.62 16.40
C GLY A 130 -12.37 -0.06 17.01
N SER A 131 -12.59 -1.10 17.82
CA SER A 131 -11.51 -1.87 18.44
C SER A 131 -10.60 -2.54 17.43
N VAL A 132 -11.14 -3.10 16.34
CA VAL A 132 -10.30 -3.65 15.26
C VAL A 132 -9.40 -2.56 14.65
N ARG A 133 -9.95 -1.38 14.33
CA ARG A 133 -9.17 -0.23 13.82
C ARG A 133 -8.07 0.19 14.78
N GLY A 134 -8.40 0.35 16.06
CA GLY A 134 -7.45 0.78 17.09
C GLY A 134 -6.33 -0.25 17.29
N VAL A 135 -6.68 -1.53 17.40
CA VAL A 135 -5.72 -2.60 17.60
C VAL A 135 -4.76 -2.70 16.42
N ILE A 136 -5.27 -2.75 15.19
CA ILE A 136 -4.45 -3.13 14.05
C ILE A 136 -3.37 -2.09 13.73
N VAL A 137 -3.73 -0.80 13.82
CA VAL A 137 -2.81 0.32 13.55
C VAL A 137 -1.73 0.36 14.62
N LEU A 138 -2.12 0.28 15.89
CA LEU A 138 -1.15 0.39 16.98
C LEU A 138 -0.28 -0.86 17.12
N ALA A 139 -0.87 -2.05 16.99
CA ALA A 139 -0.11 -3.30 17.00
C ALA A 139 0.92 -3.33 15.87
N ALA A 140 0.56 -2.87 14.65
CA ALA A 140 1.51 -2.77 13.56
C ALA A 140 2.66 -1.81 13.86
N ALA A 141 2.39 -0.64 14.47
CA ALA A 141 3.45 0.27 14.92
C ALA A 141 4.37 -0.37 15.97
N ILE A 142 3.81 -1.08 16.96
CA ILE A 142 4.57 -1.83 17.97
C ILE A 142 5.46 -2.89 17.31
N PHE A 143 4.93 -3.65 16.37
CA PHE A 143 5.69 -4.69 15.67
C PHE A 143 6.84 -4.09 14.85
N LEU A 144 6.59 -3.02 14.08
CA LEU A 144 7.63 -2.32 13.32
C LEU A 144 8.74 -1.80 14.24
N PHE A 145 8.38 -1.21 15.38
CA PHE A 145 9.35 -0.69 16.33
C PHE A 145 10.19 -1.81 16.98
N ALA A 146 9.66 -3.02 17.11
CA ALA A 146 10.38 -4.17 17.66
C ALA A 146 11.65 -4.52 16.86
N GLY A 147 11.70 -4.21 15.55
CA GLY A 147 12.90 -4.35 14.71
C GLY A 147 13.99 -3.30 14.96
N ARG A 148 13.75 -2.37 15.88
CA ARG A 148 14.62 -1.24 16.21
C ARG A 148 15.12 -0.46 14.98
N PRO A 149 14.25 -0.16 13.99
CA PRO A 149 14.64 0.65 12.84
C PRO A 149 15.05 2.05 13.28
N ASP A 150 15.88 2.70 12.46
CA ASP A 150 16.18 4.12 12.64
C ASP A 150 14.91 4.97 12.48
N LYS A 151 14.90 6.19 13.03
CA LYS A 151 13.71 7.05 13.08
C LYS A 151 13.07 7.29 11.71
N ILE A 152 13.90 7.46 10.68
CA ILE A 152 13.46 7.71 9.31
C ILE A 152 12.83 6.43 8.72
N ASP A 153 13.48 5.29 8.89
CA ASP A 153 12.99 4.00 8.40
C ASP A 153 11.67 3.59 9.07
N PHE A 154 11.56 3.79 10.39
CA PHE A 154 10.31 3.61 11.13
C PHE A 154 9.21 4.52 10.57
N GLY A 155 9.51 5.81 10.43
CA GLY A 155 8.57 6.81 9.94
C GLY A 155 8.08 6.47 8.54
N CYS A 156 8.97 6.07 7.63
CA CYS A 156 8.61 5.63 6.29
C CYS A 156 7.73 4.37 6.32
N ALA A 157 8.13 3.31 7.03
CA ALA A 157 7.34 2.08 7.12
C ALA A 157 5.94 2.32 7.70
N LEU A 158 5.84 3.11 8.77
CA LEU A 158 4.57 3.49 9.36
C LEU A 158 3.73 4.36 8.42
N THR A 159 4.35 5.31 7.72
CA THR A 159 3.65 6.16 6.74
C THR A 159 3.05 5.34 5.61
N LEU A 160 3.79 4.35 5.09
CA LEU A 160 3.26 3.45 4.07
C LEU A 160 2.11 2.61 4.62
N LEU A 161 2.20 2.09 5.85
CA LEU A 161 1.04 1.42 6.47
C LEU A 161 -0.16 2.37 6.60
N SER A 162 0.04 3.59 7.09
CA SER A 162 -1.04 4.57 7.27
C SER A 162 -1.66 5.04 5.95
N SER A 163 -0.91 5.01 4.85
CA SER A 163 -1.44 5.35 3.52
C SER A 163 -2.57 4.43 3.06
N THR A 164 -2.65 3.21 3.62
CA THR A 164 -3.78 2.29 3.36
C THR A 164 -5.13 2.87 3.79
N MET A 165 -5.14 3.78 4.78
CA MET A 165 -6.34 4.50 5.20
C MET A 165 -6.86 5.44 4.10
N LEU A 166 -5.96 6.06 3.34
CA LEU A 166 -6.34 6.93 2.20
C LEU A 166 -6.98 6.10 1.09
N THR A 167 -6.43 4.92 0.80
CA THR A 167 -7.03 4.00 -0.18
C THR A 167 -8.35 3.39 0.30
N GLY A 168 -8.62 3.37 1.60
CA GLY A 168 -9.91 2.95 2.15
C GLY A 168 -11.10 3.72 1.57
N ILE A 169 -10.88 4.94 1.05
CA ILE A 169 -11.90 5.74 0.36
C ILE A 169 -12.49 5.01 -0.86
N PHE A 170 -11.69 4.21 -1.58
CA PHE A 170 -12.22 3.40 -2.70
C PHE A 170 -13.23 2.36 -2.24
N GLY A 171 -13.12 1.89 -0.98
CA GLY A 171 -14.12 1.02 -0.36
C GLY A 171 -15.48 1.71 -0.24
N ALA A 172 -15.50 3.00 0.09
CA ALA A 172 -16.73 3.81 0.16
C ALA A 172 -17.40 3.94 -1.21
N THR A 173 -16.63 4.17 -2.28
CA THR A 173 -17.17 4.18 -3.65
C THR A 173 -17.78 2.83 -4.01
N GLY A 174 -17.03 1.73 -3.80
CA GLY A 174 -17.49 0.39 -4.15
C GLY A 174 -18.74 -0.06 -3.39
N LEU A 175 -18.79 0.14 -2.07
CA LEU A 175 -19.94 -0.24 -1.26
C LEU A 175 -21.15 0.68 -1.48
N SER A 176 -20.94 1.95 -1.85
CA SER A 176 -22.04 2.84 -2.27
C SER A 176 -22.75 2.31 -3.51
N LEU A 177 -22.00 1.84 -4.52
CA LEU A 177 -22.58 1.22 -5.73
C LEU A 177 -23.35 -0.06 -5.41
N LEU A 178 -22.86 -0.87 -4.47
CA LEU A 178 -23.58 -2.07 -4.01
C LEU A 178 -24.88 -1.72 -3.26
N THR A 179 -24.88 -0.62 -2.50
CA THR A 179 -26.07 -0.15 -1.78
C THR A 179 -27.15 0.34 -2.74
N GLU A 180 -26.76 1.00 -3.84
CA GLU A 180 -27.68 1.39 -4.90
C GLU A 180 -28.33 0.16 -5.58
N ALA A 181 -27.56 -0.90 -5.79
CA ALA A 181 -28.05 -2.15 -6.37
C ALA A 181 -28.92 -2.98 -5.41
N ASP A 182 -28.68 -2.91 -4.10
CA ASP A 182 -29.42 -3.62 -3.05
C ASP A 182 -29.64 -2.74 -1.81
N PRO A 183 -30.80 -2.08 -1.72
CA PRO A 183 -31.17 -1.25 -0.57
C PRO A 183 -31.30 -2.03 0.75
N SER A 184 -31.43 -3.37 0.71
CA SER A 184 -31.55 -4.17 1.93
C SER A 184 -30.26 -4.17 2.77
N GLY A 185 -29.12 -3.86 2.14
CA GLY A 185 -27.80 -3.85 2.77
C GLY A 185 -27.17 -5.24 2.93
N ILE A 186 -27.81 -6.32 2.47
CA ILE A 186 -27.30 -7.69 2.65
C ILE A 186 -26.00 -7.88 1.88
N TYR A 187 -25.91 -7.43 0.61
CA TYR A 187 -24.67 -7.55 -0.15
C TYR A 187 -23.52 -6.73 0.42
N VAL A 188 -23.82 -5.59 1.04
CA VAL A 188 -22.83 -4.76 1.75
C VAL A 188 -22.22 -5.55 2.91
N ILE A 189 -23.04 -6.23 3.72
CA ILE A 189 -22.59 -7.03 4.85
C ILE A 189 -21.83 -8.28 4.41
N LEU A 190 -22.29 -8.97 3.36
CA LEU A 190 -21.56 -10.12 2.79
C LEU A 190 -20.19 -9.70 2.23
N CYS A 191 -20.13 -8.56 1.55
CA CYS A 191 -18.88 -7.99 1.05
C CYS A 191 -17.94 -7.63 2.22
N PHE A 192 -18.47 -6.99 3.28
CA PHE A 192 -17.71 -6.69 4.48
C PHE A 192 -17.18 -7.96 5.17
N LEU A 193 -18.01 -9.00 5.28
CA LEU A 193 -17.60 -10.31 5.81
C LEU A 193 -16.48 -10.93 4.97
N ALA A 194 -16.56 -10.84 3.64
CA ALA A 194 -15.50 -11.31 2.75
C ALA A 194 -14.18 -10.58 3.00
N PHE A 195 -14.20 -9.26 3.25
CA PHE A 195 -13.00 -8.51 3.64
C PHE A 195 -12.43 -8.96 4.99
N LEU A 196 -13.28 -9.21 6.00
CA LEU A 196 -12.82 -9.76 7.29
C LEU A 196 -12.14 -11.13 7.11
N VAL A 197 -12.73 -12.02 6.30
CA VAL A 197 -12.17 -13.34 6.01
C VAL A 197 -10.84 -13.24 5.25
N ALA A 198 -10.77 -12.39 4.23
CA ALA A 198 -9.54 -12.18 3.46
C ALA A 198 -8.40 -11.61 4.34
N ALA A 199 -8.71 -10.67 5.24
CA ALA A 199 -7.74 -10.14 6.18
C ALA A 199 -7.24 -11.21 7.16
N LEU A 200 -8.14 -12.06 7.69
CA LEU A 200 -7.72 -13.20 8.52
C LEU A 200 -6.86 -14.19 7.74
N ALA A 201 -7.19 -14.47 6.47
CA ALA A 201 -6.42 -15.38 5.63
C ALA A 201 -4.97 -14.92 5.44
N LEU A 202 -4.72 -13.60 5.42
CA LEU A 202 -3.36 -13.04 5.39
C LEU A 202 -2.65 -13.10 6.75
N LEU A 203 -3.40 -12.93 7.85
CA LEU A 203 -2.81 -12.90 9.20
C LEU A 203 -2.58 -14.29 9.81
N LEU A 204 -3.39 -15.30 9.47
CA LEU A 204 -3.30 -16.64 10.04
C LEU A 204 -1.97 -17.36 9.76
N PRO A 205 -1.34 -17.22 8.57
CA PRO A 205 -0.01 -17.81 8.32
C PRO A 205 1.12 -17.14 9.13
N LEU A 206 0.91 -15.94 9.68
CA LEU A 206 1.92 -15.25 10.48
C LEU A 206 2.12 -15.95 11.81
N ARG A 207 3.21 -16.71 11.94
CA ARG A 207 3.61 -17.32 13.22
C ARG A 207 4.08 -16.26 14.23
N GLN A 208 4.85 -15.28 13.78
CA GLN A 208 5.38 -14.18 14.58
C GLN A 208 5.26 -12.88 13.78
N PRO A 209 4.40 -11.93 14.19
CA PRO A 209 4.24 -10.66 13.49
C PRO A 209 5.32 -9.63 13.82
N SER A 210 6.06 -9.79 14.92
CA SER A 210 7.14 -8.88 15.32
C SER A 210 8.43 -9.09 14.52
N PHE A 211 9.30 -8.08 14.55
CA PHE A 211 10.60 -8.05 13.85
C PHE A 211 11.78 -8.19 14.82
N GLU A 212 11.65 -8.99 15.88
CA GLU A 212 12.69 -9.13 16.92
C GLU A 212 13.90 -9.96 16.48
N ASP A 213 13.74 -10.76 15.42
CA ASP A 213 14.80 -11.62 14.88
C ASP A 213 15.79 -10.82 14.03
N GLU A 214 16.92 -11.43 13.67
CA GLU A 214 17.87 -10.80 12.74
C GLU A 214 17.30 -10.66 11.32
N PRO A 215 17.57 -9.53 10.63
CA PRO A 215 17.19 -9.34 9.25
C PRO A 215 17.91 -10.37 8.36
N ARG A 216 17.13 -11.10 7.54
CA ARG A 216 17.70 -12.04 6.57
C ARG A 216 18.53 -11.32 5.52
N GLN A 217 19.69 -11.88 5.16
CA GLN A 217 20.44 -11.39 4.01
C GLN A 217 19.58 -11.48 2.74
N ARG A 218 19.50 -10.36 2.05
CA ARG A 218 18.77 -10.20 0.80
C ARG A 218 19.77 -9.96 -0.30
N HIS A 219 19.45 -10.41 -1.50
CA HIS A 219 19.72 -9.79 -2.81
C HIS A 219 19.36 -10.83 -3.87
N ASN A 220 18.50 -10.46 -4.83
CA ASN A 220 18.28 -11.24 -6.04
C ASN A 220 18.82 -10.41 -7.21
N PRO A 221 20.14 -10.44 -7.44
CA PRO A 221 20.79 -9.57 -8.40
C PRO A 221 20.32 -9.92 -9.82
N LEU A 222 20.07 -8.89 -10.63
CA LEU A 222 19.90 -9.02 -12.07
C LEU A 222 21.13 -8.44 -12.77
N THR A 223 21.48 -9.00 -13.92
CA THR A 223 22.57 -8.46 -14.74
C THR A 223 22.22 -7.04 -15.22
N PRO A 224 23.06 -6.03 -14.94
CA PRO A 224 22.84 -4.66 -15.40
C PRO A 224 22.66 -4.60 -16.92
N ARG A 225 21.65 -3.84 -17.38
CA ARG A 225 21.40 -3.64 -18.80
C ARG A 225 21.07 -2.17 -19.06
N GLU A 226 21.79 -1.58 -20.00
CA GLU A 226 21.52 -0.22 -20.42
C GLU A 226 20.18 -0.12 -21.16
N ARG A 227 19.43 0.95 -20.87
CA ARG A 227 18.19 1.29 -21.56
C ARG A 227 18.15 2.78 -21.88
N SER A 228 17.62 3.13 -23.04
CA SER A 228 17.37 4.53 -23.40
C SER A 228 16.42 5.19 -22.38
N PRO A 229 16.86 6.22 -21.64
CA PRO A 229 16.01 6.92 -20.69
C PRO A 229 14.80 7.59 -21.36
N VAL A 230 15.00 8.10 -22.58
CA VAL A 230 13.96 8.76 -23.37
C VAL A 230 12.86 7.77 -23.76
N THR A 231 13.25 6.56 -24.18
CA THR A 231 12.27 5.52 -24.57
C THR A 231 11.43 5.08 -23.36
N VAL A 232 12.05 4.92 -22.19
CA VAL A 232 11.33 4.57 -20.95
C VAL A 232 10.31 5.66 -20.59
N ALA A 233 10.72 6.94 -20.61
CA ALA A 233 9.81 8.05 -20.33
C ALA A 233 8.67 8.13 -21.34
N LEU A 234 8.96 7.96 -22.63
CA LEU A 234 7.94 8.08 -23.68
C LEU A 234 6.87 7.00 -23.55
N ILE A 235 7.25 5.74 -23.28
CA ILE A 235 6.28 4.66 -23.06
C ILE A 235 5.39 4.96 -21.85
N LEU A 236 5.97 5.40 -20.74
CA LEU A 236 5.23 5.72 -19.51
C LEU A 236 4.40 6.99 -19.59
N LEU A 237 4.75 7.93 -20.47
CA LEU A 237 3.99 9.14 -20.72
C LEU A 237 2.84 8.90 -21.69
N LEU A 238 3.03 8.02 -22.69
CA LEU A 238 2.04 7.76 -23.73
C LEU A 238 0.77 7.11 -23.15
N ALA A 239 0.91 6.16 -22.22
CA ALA A 239 -0.23 5.47 -21.63
C ALA A 239 -1.25 6.43 -20.95
N PRO A 240 -0.87 7.30 -19.99
CA PRO A 240 -1.82 8.24 -19.39
C PRO A 240 -2.35 9.27 -20.38
N LEU A 241 -1.54 9.75 -21.33
CA LEU A 241 -2.00 10.70 -22.35
C LEU A 241 -3.08 10.09 -23.26
N LEU A 242 -2.90 8.83 -23.69
CA LEU A 242 -3.89 8.12 -24.48
C LEU A 242 -5.17 7.86 -23.69
N VAL A 243 -5.06 7.49 -22.40
CA VAL A 243 -6.25 7.32 -21.54
C VAL A 243 -7.02 8.63 -21.44
N VAL A 244 -6.35 9.75 -21.17
CA VAL A 244 -7.00 11.08 -21.11
C VAL A 244 -7.64 11.45 -22.45
N ALA A 245 -6.93 11.26 -23.56
CA ALA A 245 -7.46 11.56 -24.89
C ALA A 245 -8.71 10.73 -25.20
N ILE A 246 -8.71 9.43 -24.87
CA ILE A 246 -9.87 8.55 -25.06
C ILE A 246 -11.00 8.95 -24.11
N SER A 247 -10.72 9.28 -22.85
CA SER A 247 -11.74 9.76 -21.91
C SER A 247 -12.40 11.05 -22.37
N ILE A 248 -11.64 12.00 -22.92
CA ILE A 248 -12.19 13.22 -23.52
C ILE A 248 -13.06 12.87 -24.74
N ALA A 249 -12.59 11.98 -25.62
CA ALA A 249 -13.38 11.53 -26.77
C ALA A 249 -14.69 10.87 -26.33
N LEU A 250 -14.65 10.02 -25.31
CA LEU A 250 -15.83 9.39 -24.70
C LEU A 250 -16.81 10.40 -24.15
N TYR A 251 -16.33 11.41 -23.41
CA TYR A 251 -17.17 12.48 -22.87
C TYR A 251 -17.90 13.24 -23.99
N LEU A 252 -17.18 13.64 -25.04
CA LEU A 252 -17.76 14.35 -26.19
C LEU A 252 -18.76 13.48 -26.97
N LEU A 253 -18.48 12.18 -27.13
CA LEU A 253 -19.39 11.23 -27.77
C LEU A 253 -20.65 10.97 -26.92
N GLN A 254 -20.53 10.94 -25.59
CA GLN A 254 -21.66 10.77 -24.67
C GLN A 254 -22.60 11.98 -24.71
N GLU A 255 -22.08 13.21 -24.73
CA GLU A 255 -22.93 14.40 -24.89
C GLU A 255 -23.72 14.35 -26.20
N GLN A 256 -23.08 14.00 -27.32
CA GLN A 256 -23.76 13.84 -28.61
C GLN A 256 -24.78 12.70 -28.65
N ALA A 257 -24.49 11.60 -27.96
CA ALA A 257 -25.36 10.42 -27.92
C ALA A 257 -26.55 10.58 -26.96
N ALA A 258 -26.41 11.37 -25.89
CA ALA A 258 -27.50 11.71 -24.97
C ALA A 258 -28.61 12.48 -25.70
N ASP A 259 -28.24 13.36 -26.64
CA ASP A 259 -29.19 14.06 -27.51
C ASP A 259 -29.90 13.11 -28.50
N ALA A 260 -29.30 11.95 -28.80
CA ALA A 260 -29.80 10.97 -29.76
C ALA A 260 -30.48 9.73 -29.13
N GLY A 261 -30.47 9.60 -27.79
CA GLY A 261 -31.13 8.51 -27.06
C GLY A 261 -30.54 7.11 -27.30
N ALA A 262 -29.30 6.99 -27.79
CA ALA A 262 -28.69 5.71 -28.13
C ALA A 262 -27.39 5.45 -27.34
N ALA A 263 -27.31 4.32 -26.63
CA ALA A 263 -26.05 3.83 -26.08
C ALA A 263 -25.21 3.24 -27.22
N THR A 264 -24.04 3.82 -27.50
CA THR A 264 -23.22 3.46 -28.66
C THR A 264 -22.21 2.36 -28.32
N ILE A 265 -22.16 1.30 -29.15
CA ILE A 265 -21.14 0.24 -29.09
C ILE A 265 -19.72 0.85 -29.11
N ASP A 266 -19.56 1.97 -29.81
CA ASP A 266 -18.29 2.71 -29.90
C ASP A 266 -17.80 3.18 -28.53
N ALA A 267 -18.68 3.68 -27.66
CA ALA A 267 -18.30 4.11 -26.31
C ALA A 267 -17.77 2.95 -25.47
N LEU A 268 -18.33 1.75 -25.64
CA LEU A 268 -17.82 0.53 -25.00
C LEU A 268 -16.43 0.16 -25.54
N LEU A 269 -16.24 0.17 -26.87
CA LEU A 269 -14.96 -0.15 -27.50
C LEU A 269 -13.85 0.83 -27.07
N PHE A 270 -14.14 2.13 -27.05
CA PHE A 270 -13.20 3.14 -26.55
C PHE A 270 -12.88 2.95 -25.07
N SER A 271 -13.88 2.61 -24.24
CA SER A 271 -13.65 2.32 -22.81
C SER A 271 -12.76 1.10 -22.59
N ILE A 272 -12.98 0.02 -23.37
CA ILE A 272 -12.12 -1.17 -23.36
C ILE A 272 -10.70 -0.82 -23.82
N ALA A 273 -10.54 -0.03 -24.89
CA ALA A 273 -9.24 0.40 -25.38
C ALA A 273 -8.47 1.22 -24.33
N ALA A 274 -9.13 2.21 -23.70
CA ALA A 274 -8.55 2.99 -22.61
C ALA A 274 -8.11 2.09 -21.44
N PHE A 275 -8.93 1.12 -21.06
CA PHE A 275 -8.62 0.15 -20.00
C PHE A 275 -7.39 -0.71 -20.34
N VAL A 276 -7.31 -1.24 -21.56
CA VAL A 276 -6.17 -2.04 -22.02
C VAL A 276 -4.89 -1.21 -22.04
N ILE A 277 -4.94 0.03 -22.52
CA ILE A 277 -3.79 0.95 -22.54
C ILE A 277 -3.33 1.28 -21.11
N ALA A 278 -4.27 1.56 -20.21
CA ALA A 278 -3.97 1.80 -18.80
C ALA A 278 -3.26 0.60 -18.16
N ILE A 279 -3.78 -0.61 -18.36
CA ILE A 279 -3.16 -1.85 -17.89
C ILE A 279 -1.76 -2.03 -18.49
N ALA A 280 -1.59 -1.84 -19.79
CA ALA A 280 -0.29 -1.97 -20.45
C ALA A 280 0.75 -0.99 -19.87
N GLY A 281 0.35 0.26 -19.63
CA GLY A 281 1.20 1.26 -18.96
C GLY A 281 1.60 0.85 -17.54
N LEU A 282 0.65 0.34 -16.75
CA LEU A 282 0.91 -0.15 -15.40
C LEU A 282 1.84 -1.38 -15.40
N ILE A 283 1.65 -2.32 -16.33
CA ILE A 283 2.53 -3.49 -16.50
C ILE A 283 3.96 -3.03 -16.85
N TYR A 284 4.10 -2.05 -17.75
CA TYR A 284 5.42 -1.54 -18.11
C TYR A 284 6.10 -0.83 -16.93
N LEU A 285 5.37 -0.02 -16.16
CA LEU A 285 5.87 0.62 -14.94
C LEU A 285 6.34 -0.43 -13.92
N ALA A 286 5.49 -1.43 -13.66
CA ALA A 286 5.80 -2.57 -12.80
C ALA A 286 7.09 -3.28 -13.22
N TRP A 287 7.19 -3.61 -14.51
CA TRP A 287 8.37 -4.25 -15.10
C TRP A 287 9.63 -3.39 -14.92
N TRP A 288 9.54 -2.08 -15.17
CA TRP A 288 10.68 -1.17 -15.04
C TRP A 288 11.16 -1.08 -13.59
N ILE A 289 10.25 -0.92 -12.63
CA ILE A 289 10.57 -0.83 -11.20
C ILE A 289 11.24 -2.11 -10.70
N TYR A 290 10.70 -3.26 -11.09
CA TYR A 290 11.28 -4.56 -10.76
C TYR A 290 12.71 -4.66 -11.32
N ARG A 291 12.91 -4.31 -12.60
CA ARG A 291 14.22 -4.41 -13.26
C ARG A 291 15.26 -3.46 -12.67
N ILE A 292 14.94 -2.18 -12.49
CA ILE A 292 15.92 -1.18 -12.06
C ILE A 292 16.46 -1.50 -10.66
N HIS A 293 15.62 -1.97 -9.75
CA HIS A 293 16.05 -2.39 -8.41
C HIS A 293 16.92 -3.66 -8.47
N GLY A 294 16.58 -4.63 -9.32
CA GLY A 294 17.37 -5.85 -9.46
C GLY A 294 18.74 -5.60 -10.10
N GLU A 295 18.80 -4.73 -11.08
CA GLU A 295 20.04 -4.37 -11.80
C GLU A 295 20.97 -3.53 -10.94
N LEU A 296 20.45 -2.57 -10.19
CA LEU A 296 21.25 -1.82 -9.23
C LEU A 296 21.81 -2.71 -8.12
N ALA A 297 21.07 -3.74 -7.70
CA ALA A 297 21.53 -4.75 -6.75
C ALA A 297 22.61 -5.66 -7.35
N GLY A 298 22.53 -5.94 -8.66
CA GLY A 298 23.53 -6.70 -9.39
C GLY A 298 24.83 -5.93 -9.62
N ALA A 299 24.75 -4.62 -9.82
CA ALA A 299 25.91 -3.74 -9.97
C ALA A 299 26.70 -3.56 -8.67
N GLU A 300 26.02 -3.25 -7.56
CA GLU A 300 26.67 -3.14 -6.24
C GLU A 300 25.65 -3.51 -5.15
N LYS A 301 26.05 -4.41 -4.25
CA LYS A 301 25.18 -4.84 -3.14
C LYS A 301 24.98 -3.68 -2.15
N SER A 302 23.73 -3.42 -1.75
CA SER A 302 23.41 -2.39 -0.76
C SER A 302 22.22 -2.82 0.10
N GLN A 303 22.39 -2.74 1.42
CA GLN A 303 21.30 -3.00 2.38
C GLN A 303 20.19 -1.95 2.32
N ARG A 304 20.43 -0.77 1.73
CA ARG A 304 19.41 0.27 1.54
C ARG A 304 18.52 0.01 0.32
N LEU A 305 18.94 -0.89 -0.57
CA LEU A 305 18.22 -1.15 -1.82
C LEU A 305 17.14 -2.20 -1.59
N LEU A 306 15.92 -1.85 -2.00
CA LEU A 306 14.77 -2.74 -1.94
C LEU A 306 14.93 -3.93 -2.88
N THR A 307 14.36 -5.07 -2.50
CA THR A 307 14.22 -6.19 -3.44
C THR A 307 13.28 -5.80 -4.58
N PRO A 308 13.49 -6.33 -5.81
CA PRO A 308 12.62 -6.06 -6.96
C PRO A 308 11.13 -6.23 -6.68
N LEU A 309 10.77 -7.30 -5.96
CA LEU A 309 9.39 -7.59 -5.58
C LEU A 309 8.84 -6.57 -4.58
N ALA A 310 9.62 -6.21 -3.56
CA ALA A 310 9.20 -5.20 -2.58
C ALA A 310 8.97 -3.84 -3.24
N ALA A 311 9.88 -3.41 -4.12
CA ALA A 311 9.74 -2.18 -4.87
C ALA A 311 8.50 -2.18 -5.76
N LEU A 312 8.24 -3.29 -6.45
CA LEU A 312 7.02 -3.47 -7.25
C LEU A 312 5.76 -3.30 -6.41
N LEU A 313 5.68 -4.00 -5.27
CA LEU A 313 4.51 -3.95 -4.39
C LEU A 313 4.30 -2.55 -3.81
N ILE A 314 5.38 -1.84 -3.42
CA ILE A 314 5.29 -0.46 -2.94
C ILE A 314 4.75 0.46 -4.02
N ALA A 315 5.23 0.33 -5.25
CA ALA A 315 4.82 1.20 -6.35
C ALA A 315 3.34 1.05 -6.71
N ILE A 316 2.79 -0.16 -6.59
CA ILE A 316 1.42 -0.48 -6.98
C ILE A 316 0.45 -0.23 -5.82
N LEU A 317 0.78 -0.70 -4.62
CA LEU A 317 -0.17 -0.77 -3.51
C LEU A 317 -0.13 0.44 -2.60
N VAL A 318 0.97 1.21 -2.61
CA VAL A 318 1.14 2.32 -1.68
C VAL A 318 0.94 3.65 -2.40
N PRO A 319 -0.04 4.46 -1.99
CA PRO A 319 -0.07 5.88 -2.33
C PRO A 319 1.28 6.53 -2.02
N LEU A 320 1.81 7.29 -2.98
CA LEU A 320 3.15 7.90 -2.89
C LEU A 320 4.33 6.91 -2.83
N GLY A 321 4.07 5.61 -3.02
CA GLY A 321 5.12 4.58 -3.06
C GLY A 321 6.14 4.83 -4.16
N LEU A 322 5.68 5.10 -5.39
CA LEU A 322 6.56 5.45 -6.50
C LEU A 322 7.47 6.65 -6.17
N PRO A 323 6.96 7.77 -5.64
CA PRO A 323 7.81 8.86 -5.19
C PRO A 323 8.92 8.49 -4.20
N ILE A 324 8.58 7.70 -3.19
CA ILE A 324 9.53 7.25 -2.18
C ILE A 324 10.61 6.36 -2.82
N LEU A 325 10.21 5.45 -3.73
CA LEU A 325 11.15 4.60 -4.46
C LEU A 325 12.12 5.43 -5.30
N LEU A 326 11.64 6.39 -6.08
CA LEU A 326 12.51 7.22 -6.91
C LEU A 326 13.49 8.03 -6.07
N MET A 327 13.04 8.56 -4.93
CA MET A 327 13.93 9.25 -3.97
C MET A 327 15.03 8.35 -3.44
N THR A 328 14.66 7.17 -2.94
CA THR A 328 15.64 6.22 -2.39
C THR A 328 16.65 5.75 -3.44
N LEU A 329 16.20 5.57 -4.69
CA LEU A 329 17.09 5.28 -5.82
C LEU A 329 18.02 6.45 -6.14
N GLY A 330 17.52 7.69 -6.13
CA GLY A 330 18.31 8.90 -6.36
C GLY A 330 19.42 9.06 -5.32
N ASP A 331 19.10 8.90 -4.04
CA ASP A 331 20.07 8.96 -2.95
C ASP A 331 21.11 7.85 -3.05
N LEU A 332 20.70 6.60 -3.35
CA LEU A 332 21.62 5.49 -3.55
C LEU A 332 22.59 5.75 -4.69
N LEU A 333 22.10 6.24 -5.83
CA LEU A 333 22.92 6.56 -7.00
C LEU A 333 23.88 7.71 -6.70
N ASN A 334 23.45 8.70 -5.93
CA ASN A 334 24.31 9.79 -5.47
C ASN A 334 25.40 9.31 -4.52
N ASP A 335 25.08 8.42 -3.58
CA ASP A 335 26.07 7.83 -2.67
C ASP A 335 27.13 7.02 -3.43
N ARG A 336 26.72 6.22 -4.42
CA ARG A 336 27.65 5.52 -5.33
C ARG A 336 28.49 6.51 -6.14
N GLY A 337 27.86 7.56 -6.65
CA GLY A 337 28.54 8.57 -7.45
C GLY A 337 29.53 9.42 -6.65
N ARG A 338 29.30 9.62 -5.35
CA ARG A 338 30.28 10.29 -4.47
C ARG A 338 31.51 9.42 -4.20
N LYS A 339 31.33 8.10 -4.09
CA LYS A 339 32.44 7.15 -3.97
C LYS A 339 33.31 7.11 -5.24
N ARG A 340 32.72 7.39 -6.40
CA ARG A 340 33.38 7.34 -7.72
C ARG A 340 33.57 8.75 -8.27
N ARG A 341 34.73 9.35 -8.02
CA ARG A 341 35.08 10.70 -8.52
C ARG A 341 34.77 10.80 -10.04
N GLY A 342 33.78 11.62 -10.42
CA GLY A 342 33.51 11.96 -11.83
C GLY A 342 32.07 11.74 -12.32
N THR A 343 31.20 11.04 -11.57
CA THR A 343 29.79 10.88 -12.00
C THR A 343 28.92 12.07 -11.59
N LYS A 344 28.18 12.65 -12.55
CA LYS A 344 27.23 13.73 -12.29
C LYS A 344 26.10 13.25 -11.38
N LEU A 345 25.95 13.90 -10.23
CA LEU A 345 24.93 13.60 -9.23
C LEU A 345 23.53 13.97 -9.74
N VAL A 346 22.52 13.20 -9.32
CA VAL A 346 21.10 13.50 -9.52
C VAL A 346 20.69 14.58 -8.51
N SER A 347 20.08 15.67 -8.98
CA SER A 347 19.52 16.67 -8.07
C SER A 347 18.25 16.12 -7.41
N ILE A 348 18.29 15.92 -6.09
CA ILE A 348 17.16 15.41 -5.30
C ILE A 348 15.95 16.36 -5.35
N VAL A 349 16.18 17.67 -5.34
CA VAL A 349 15.10 18.68 -5.43
C VAL A 349 14.36 18.55 -6.76
N TRP A 350 15.09 18.51 -7.88
CA TRP A 350 14.48 18.35 -9.20
C TRP A 350 13.83 16.98 -9.36
N LEU A 351 14.44 15.93 -8.80
CA LEU A 351 13.84 14.61 -8.77
C LEU A 351 12.48 14.65 -8.05
N ALA A 352 12.34 15.40 -6.95
CA ALA A 352 11.09 15.53 -6.19
C ALA A 352 10.00 16.20 -7.00
N ILE A 353 10.35 17.33 -7.62
CA ILE A 353 9.45 18.09 -8.47
C ILE A 353 8.95 17.21 -9.62
N TRP A 354 9.86 16.55 -10.34
CA TRP A 354 9.48 15.71 -11.47
C TRP A 354 8.72 14.46 -11.05
N THR A 355 9.05 13.88 -9.91
CA THR A 355 8.35 12.72 -9.37
C THR A 355 6.87 13.01 -9.10
N LEU A 356 6.54 14.23 -8.66
CA LEU A 356 5.16 14.63 -8.39
C LEU A 356 4.45 15.10 -9.67
N LEU A 357 5.11 15.93 -10.49
CA LEU A 357 4.48 16.57 -11.65
C LEU A 357 4.44 15.67 -12.88
N MET A 358 5.52 14.94 -13.16
CA MET A 358 5.68 14.09 -14.34
C MET A 358 6.56 12.88 -14.01
N PRO A 359 6.02 11.86 -13.32
CA PRO A 359 6.78 10.66 -12.92
C PRO A 359 7.65 10.03 -14.04
N PRO A 360 7.21 9.98 -15.32
CA PRO A 360 8.04 9.47 -16.41
C PRO A 360 9.39 10.20 -16.58
N ILE A 361 9.43 11.52 -16.31
CA ILE A 361 10.67 12.31 -16.40
C ILE A 361 11.62 11.93 -15.26
N ALA A 362 11.12 11.80 -14.03
CA ALA A 362 11.92 11.36 -12.89
C ALA A 362 12.48 9.95 -13.10
N ILE A 363 11.68 9.04 -13.67
CA ILE A 363 12.10 7.69 -14.06
C ILE A 363 13.24 7.73 -15.08
N ALA A 364 13.17 8.60 -16.09
CA ALA A 364 14.27 8.78 -17.04
C ALA A 364 15.54 9.34 -16.38
N LEU A 365 15.43 10.27 -15.43
CA LEU A 365 16.59 10.78 -14.69
C LEU A 365 17.30 9.65 -13.92
N ILE A 366 16.53 8.79 -13.25
CA ILE A 366 17.06 7.62 -12.55
C ILE A 366 17.68 6.61 -13.53
N GLN A 367 17.00 6.29 -14.64
CA GLN A 367 17.55 5.38 -15.64
C GLN A 367 18.87 5.88 -16.23
N ASN A 368 18.97 7.18 -16.52
CA ASN A 368 20.21 7.80 -17.03
C ASN A 368 21.35 7.69 -16.00
N ALA A 369 21.07 7.96 -14.73
CA ALA A 369 22.05 7.85 -13.66
C ALA A 369 22.46 6.39 -13.41
N ALA A 370 21.54 5.44 -13.53
CA ALA A 370 21.84 4.01 -13.44
C ALA A 370 22.73 3.53 -14.61
N ASN A 371 22.44 3.90 -15.85
CA ASN A 371 23.31 3.53 -16.98
C ASN A 371 24.75 4.02 -16.78
N LYS A 372 24.92 5.25 -16.29
CA LYS A 372 26.25 5.81 -16.01
C LYS A 372 26.98 5.07 -14.89
N SER A 373 26.26 4.58 -13.88
CA SER A 373 26.88 3.79 -12.81
C SER A 373 27.35 2.42 -13.34
N TYR A 374 26.56 1.78 -14.22
CA TYR A 374 26.95 0.52 -14.87
C TYR A 374 28.20 0.67 -15.73
N GLN A 375 28.33 1.76 -16.50
CA GLN A 375 29.52 2.03 -17.30
C GLN A 375 30.76 2.23 -16.43
N ALA A 376 30.61 2.93 -15.30
CA ALA A 376 31.69 3.11 -14.35
C ALA A 376 32.11 1.79 -13.67
N ASP A 377 31.19 0.84 -13.46
CA ASP A 377 31.50 -0.51 -12.97
C ASP A 377 32.33 -1.31 -13.97
N GLN A 378 31.91 -1.30 -15.24
CA GLN A 378 32.62 -2.01 -16.30
C GLN A 378 34.00 -1.43 -16.58
N ALA A 379 34.20 -0.12 -16.42
CA ALA A 379 35.50 0.51 -16.60
C ALA A 379 36.48 0.26 -15.43
N ALA A 380 35.99 -0.18 -14.27
CA ALA A 380 36.79 -0.43 -13.07
C ALA A 380 37.11 -1.92 -12.83
N ALA A 381 36.42 -2.82 -13.55
CA ALA A 381 36.67 -4.26 -13.57
C ALA A 381 37.66 -4.61 -14.69
#